data_AF-A0A2G8JH60-F1
#
_entry.id   AF-A0A2G8JH60-F1
#
_cell.length_a   1.000
_cell.length_b   1.000
_cell.length_c   1.000
_cell.angle_alpha   90.00
_cell.angle_beta   90.00
_cell.angle_gamma   90.00
#
_symmetry.space_group_name_H-M   'P 1'
#
loop_
_entity.id
_entity.type
_entity.pdbx_description
1 polymer ?
#
loop_
_entity_poly.entity_id
_entity_poly.type
_entity_poly.pdbx_seq_one_letter_code
_entity_poly.pdbx_strand_id
1 'polypeptide(L)'
;MLICQEDKTETLTKPGQSKRKDIGSGYSSLAENLIKFSELGELPGSFHLERLDDGHGIEAAMVAHGAQYHQTCRLQYNNTKLQRAQKRALRKKVRAMRNNRYANAPGHIQFIEYREGPRNLFLLWTTCWANSLRKAATFQMDRRVRACATLLGDTELLGRLSGWDMVALDAQYHPQCLIGLYNRTRKVQSQRTTGLRPRASNVGSCLR
;
A
#
# COMPACT_ATOMS: atom_id res chain seq x y z
N MET A 1 1.99 -13.56 41.07
CA MET A 1 2.42 -12.62 40.00
C MET A 1 1.36 -11.53 39.78
N LEU A 2 1.75 -10.25 39.82
CA LEU A 2 0.86 -9.12 39.52
C LEU A 2 1.25 -8.54 38.15
N ILE A 3 0.29 -8.45 37.23
CA ILE A 3 0.56 -7.95 35.87
C ILE A 3 0.46 -6.42 35.81
N CYS A 4 -0.16 -5.79 36.81
CA CYS A 4 -0.25 -4.34 36.82
C CYS A 4 1.01 -3.71 37.40
N GLN A 5 1.57 -2.76 36.66
CA GLN A 5 2.79 -2.02 37.01
C GLN A 5 2.52 -0.75 37.85
N GLU A 6 1.27 -0.54 38.26
CA GLU A 6 0.82 0.64 38.98
C GLU A 6 -0.05 0.21 40.17
N ASP A 7 0.19 0.84 41.32
CA ASP A 7 -0.66 0.71 42.49
C ASP A 7 -1.97 1.46 42.23
N LYS A 8 -3.02 0.70 41.92
CA LYS A 8 -4.38 1.23 41.74
C LYS A 8 -5.23 0.86 42.93
N THR A 9 -6.18 1.73 43.26
CA THR A 9 -7.19 1.49 44.30
C THR A 9 -8.24 0.46 43.88
N GLU A 10 -8.18 -0.04 42.64
CA GLU A 10 -9.06 -1.07 42.11
C GLU A 10 -8.78 -2.44 42.73
N THR A 11 -9.81 -3.26 42.89
CA THR A 11 -9.63 -4.64 43.36
C THR A 11 -8.97 -5.51 42.30
N LEU A 12 -7.97 -6.28 42.73
CA LEU A 12 -7.29 -7.24 41.88
C LEU A 12 -8.23 -8.38 41.51
N THR A 13 -8.47 -8.56 40.20
CA THR A 13 -9.28 -9.67 39.69
C THR A 13 -8.41 -10.88 39.44
N LYS A 14 -8.84 -12.05 39.93
CA LYS A 14 -8.27 -13.36 39.57
C LYS A 14 -9.17 -14.07 38.56
N PRO A 15 -8.75 -14.21 37.29
CA PRO A 15 -9.54 -14.91 36.26
C PRO A 15 -9.83 -16.36 36.63
N GLY A 16 -8.90 -17.01 37.34
CA GLY A 16 -9.03 -18.39 37.81
C GLY A 16 -10.12 -18.61 38.87
N GLN A 17 -10.74 -17.56 39.42
CA GLN A 17 -11.86 -17.68 40.37
C GLN A 17 -13.24 -17.46 39.74
N SER A 18 -13.31 -17.25 38.42
CA SER A 18 -14.58 -17.18 37.70
C SER A 18 -15.29 -18.55 37.76
N LYS A 19 -16.56 -18.58 38.19
CA LYS A 19 -17.42 -19.78 38.21
C LYS A 19 -17.71 -20.39 36.82
N ARG A 20 -17.05 -19.91 35.76
CA ARG A 20 -17.26 -20.36 34.37
C ARG A 20 -16.35 -21.56 34.06
N LYS A 21 -16.86 -22.49 33.26
CA LYS A 21 -16.17 -23.74 32.84
C LYS A 21 -14.82 -23.49 32.13
N ASP A 22 -14.61 -22.29 31.58
CA ASP A 22 -13.42 -21.94 30.79
C ASP A 22 -12.32 -21.27 31.65
N ILE A 23 -11.92 -21.98 32.71
CA ILE A 23 -10.80 -21.59 33.58
C ILE A 23 -9.54 -21.59 32.72
N GLY A 24 -9.02 -20.40 32.38
CA GLY A 24 -7.79 -20.26 31.58
C GLY A 24 -7.94 -19.35 30.35
N SER A 25 -9.12 -19.28 29.74
CA SER A 25 -9.39 -18.44 28.54
C SER A 25 -8.98 -16.97 28.71
N GLY A 26 -9.10 -16.46 29.93
CA GLY A 26 -8.70 -15.11 30.30
C GLY A 26 -7.19 -14.87 30.22
N TYR A 27 -6.37 -15.88 30.55
CA TYR A 27 -4.91 -15.81 30.49
C TYR A 27 -4.39 -16.01 29.07
N SER A 28 -4.94 -16.96 28.31
CA SER A 28 -4.52 -17.22 26.91
C SER A 28 -4.67 -15.98 26.05
N SER A 29 -5.86 -15.36 26.06
CA SER A 29 -6.11 -14.14 25.27
C SER A 29 -5.23 -12.96 25.70
N LEU A 30 -4.92 -12.86 27.00
CA LEU A 30 -4.08 -11.79 27.51
C LEU A 30 -2.60 -12.01 27.13
N ALA A 31 -2.10 -13.23 27.27
CA ALA A 31 -0.74 -13.61 26.89
C ALA A 31 -0.51 -13.37 25.39
N GLU A 32 -1.42 -13.83 24.53
CA GLU A 32 -1.34 -13.58 23.10
C GLU A 32 -1.31 -12.09 22.76
N ASN A 33 -2.17 -11.29 23.40
CA ASN A 33 -2.22 -9.86 23.13
C ASN A 33 -0.93 -9.17 23.58
N LEU A 34 -0.40 -9.52 24.75
CA LEU A 34 0.85 -8.97 25.26
C LEU A 34 2.02 -9.20 24.29
N ILE A 35 2.13 -10.41 23.72
CA ILE A 35 3.12 -10.72 22.67
C ILE A 35 2.92 -9.79 21.46
N LYS A 36 1.69 -9.70 20.94
CA LYS A 36 1.38 -8.84 19.78
C LYS A 36 1.61 -7.35 20.06
N PHE A 37 1.41 -6.88 21.29
CA PHE A 37 1.71 -5.49 21.69
C PHE A 37 3.22 -5.24 21.77
N SER A 38 4.02 -6.23 22.16
CA SER A 38 5.48 -6.16 22.14
C SER A 38 6.03 -6.02 20.73
N GLU A 39 5.54 -6.83 19.80
CA GLU A 39 5.91 -6.75 18.37
C GLU A 39 5.59 -5.37 17.76
N LEU A 40 4.56 -4.70 18.27
CA LEU A 40 4.17 -3.35 17.84
C LEU A 40 4.95 -2.23 18.55
N GLY A 41 5.76 -2.55 19.56
CA GLY A 41 6.47 -1.57 20.40
C GLY A 41 5.53 -0.65 21.17
N GLU A 42 4.32 -1.12 21.51
CA GLU A 42 3.30 -0.34 22.22
C GLU A 42 3.17 -0.77 23.70
N LEU A 43 4.05 -1.66 24.17
CA LEU A 43 4.21 -1.93 25.59
C LEU A 43 4.99 -0.79 26.28
N PRO A 44 4.70 -0.46 27.54
CA PRO A 44 5.53 0.43 28.34
C PRO A 44 6.98 -0.05 28.34
N GLY A 45 7.96 0.85 28.24
CA GLY A 45 9.38 0.48 28.21
C GLY A 45 9.88 -0.26 29.46
N SER A 46 9.12 -0.21 30.56
CA SER A 46 9.34 -0.96 31.79
C SER A 46 8.72 -2.37 31.79
N PHE A 47 7.92 -2.72 30.77
CA PHE A 47 7.22 -4.00 30.66
C PHE A 47 8.05 -4.99 29.84
N HIS A 48 8.86 -5.79 30.54
CA HIS A 48 9.67 -6.84 29.93
C HIS A 48 8.92 -8.17 29.97
N LEU A 49 8.44 -8.63 28.81
CA LEU A 49 7.74 -9.92 28.68
C LEU A 49 8.61 -11.11 29.08
N GLU A 50 9.92 -11.01 28.86
CA GLU A 50 10.89 -12.06 29.20
C GLU A 50 10.92 -12.37 30.69
N ARG A 51 10.52 -11.43 31.55
CA ARG A 51 10.43 -11.64 33.01
C ARG A 51 9.17 -12.39 33.43
N LEU A 52 8.17 -12.48 32.55
CA LEU A 52 6.94 -13.23 32.79
C LEU A 52 7.01 -14.65 32.24
N ASP A 53 7.98 -14.96 31.39
CA ASP A 53 8.12 -16.29 30.79
C ASP A 53 9.14 -17.12 31.57
N ASP A 54 8.67 -18.15 32.27
CA ASP A 54 9.53 -19.13 32.98
C ASP A 54 10.10 -20.20 32.01
N GLY A 55 10.19 -19.89 30.72
CA GLY A 55 10.68 -20.79 29.66
C GLY A 55 9.63 -21.80 29.14
N HIS A 56 8.39 -21.70 29.61
CA HIS A 56 7.27 -22.57 29.23
C HIS A 56 6.12 -21.80 28.54
N GLY A 57 6.31 -20.50 28.32
CA GLY A 57 5.32 -19.59 27.77
C GLY A 57 4.62 -18.75 28.85
N ILE A 58 4.31 -17.50 28.49
CA ILE A 58 3.69 -16.50 29.38
C ILE A 58 2.35 -16.98 29.94
N GLU A 59 1.52 -17.66 29.13
CA GLU A 59 0.25 -18.20 29.60
C GLU A 59 0.44 -19.25 30.69
N ALA A 60 1.35 -20.20 30.49
CA ALA A 60 1.62 -21.27 31.45
C ALA A 60 2.12 -20.69 32.77
N ALA A 61 3.01 -19.70 32.73
CA ALA A 61 3.48 -18.97 33.91
C ALA A 61 2.33 -18.20 34.60
N MET A 62 1.45 -17.54 33.84
CA MET A 62 0.27 -16.85 34.40
C MET A 62 -0.68 -17.79 35.13
N VAL A 63 -0.89 -18.98 34.59
CA VAL A 63 -1.74 -20.01 35.20
C VAL A 63 -1.07 -20.57 36.45
N ALA A 64 0.21 -20.98 36.35
CA ALA A 64 0.96 -21.58 37.45
C ALA A 64 1.08 -20.63 38.66
N HIS A 65 1.35 -19.35 38.41
CA HIS A 65 1.50 -18.34 39.46
C HIS A 65 0.20 -17.65 39.88
N GLY A 66 -0.94 -18.09 39.35
CA GLY A 66 -2.26 -17.54 39.65
C GLY A 66 -2.32 -16.03 39.47
N ALA A 67 -1.91 -15.54 38.29
CA ALA A 67 -1.69 -14.13 38.03
C ALA A 67 -2.94 -13.28 38.26
N GLN A 68 -2.76 -12.11 38.86
CA GLN A 68 -3.85 -11.19 39.19
C GLN A 68 -3.61 -9.85 38.53
N TYR A 69 -4.70 -9.19 38.16
CA TYR A 69 -4.65 -7.91 37.48
C TYR A 69 -5.86 -7.06 37.78
N HIS A 70 -5.70 -5.74 37.74
CA HIS A 70 -6.85 -4.83 37.72
C HIS A 70 -7.58 -4.95 36.38
N GLN A 71 -8.90 -4.76 36.41
CA GLN A 71 -9.71 -4.84 35.20
C GLN A 71 -9.29 -3.77 34.17
N THR A 72 -8.89 -2.58 34.64
CA THR A 72 -8.35 -1.54 33.78
C THR A 72 -7.04 -1.94 33.10
N CYS A 73 -6.12 -2.60 33.82
CA CYS A 73 -4.85 -3.06 33.24
C CYS A 73 -5.10 -4.15 32.17
N ARG A 74 -6.07 -5.06 32.38
CA ARG A 74 -6.52 -6.01 31.33
C ARG A 74 -7.09 -5.29 30.11
N LEU A 75 -7.91 -4.26 30.32
CA LEU A 75 -8.57 -3.53 29.23
C LEU A 75 -7.59 -2.71 28.37
N GLN A 76 -6.42 -2.37 28.88
CA GLN A 76 -5.37 -1.73 28.07
C GLN A 76 -4.89 -2.66 26.94
N TYR A 77 -4.80 -3.97 27.21
CA TYR A 77 -4.29 -4.97 26.29
C TYR A 77 -5.40 -5.85 25.69
N ASN A 78 -6.56 -5.25 25.40
CA ASN A 78 -7.67 -5.95 24.78
C ASN A 78 -7.57 -5.98 23.23
N ASN A 79 -8.38 -6.84 22.60
CA ASN A 79 -8.39 -7.00 21.15
C ASN A 79 -8.72 -5.71 20.38
N THR A 80 -9.66 -4.90 20.88
CA THR A 80 -10.04 -3.65 20.23
C THR A 80 -8.90 -2.63 20.24
N LYS A 81 -8.11 -2.58 21.32
CA LYS A 81 -6.91 -1.74 21.44
C LYS A 81 -5.80 -2.28 20.55
N LEU A 82 -5.65 -3.60 20.45
CA LEU A 82 -4.69 -4.23 19.56
C LEU A 82 -4.98 -3.90 18.10
N GLN A 83 -6.23 -4.05 17.64
CA GLN A 83 -6.63 -3.68 16.28
C GLN A 83 -6.37 -2.19 15.98
N ARG A 84 -6.63 -1.31 16.95
CA ARG A 84 -6.32 0.13 16.81
C ARG A 84 -4.81 0.37 16.70
N ALA A 85 -3.99 -0.30 17.53
CA ALA A 85 -2.53 -0.22 17.47
C ALA A 85 -1.99 -0.74 16.13
N GLN A 86 -2.46 -1.89 15.65
CA GLN A 86 -2.12 -2.43 14.33
C GLN A 86 -2.47 -1.45 13.20
N LYS A 87 -3.66 -0.83 13.25
CA LYS A 87 -4.07 0.19 12.27
C LYS A 87 -3.15 1.41 12.32
N ARG A 88 -2.71 1.85 13.50
CA ARG A 88 -1.72 2.95 13.65
C ARG A 88 -0.37 2.56 13.07
N ALA A 89 0.13 1.36 13.38
CA ALA A 89 1.40 0.85 12.86
C ALA A 89 1.37 0.72 11.33
N LEU A 90 0.29 0.19 10.76
CA LEU A 90 0.10 0.11 9.31
C LEU A 90 0.07 1.51 8.68
N ARG A 91 -0.66 2.47 9.27
CA ARG A 91 -0.67 3.86 8.80
C ARG A 91 0.72 4.51 8.84
N LYS A 92 1.51 4.26 9.89
CA LYS A 92 2.91 4.70 9.99
C LYS A 92 3.77 4.08 8.89
N LYS A 93 3.68 2.77 8.65
CA LYS A 93 4.39 2.07 7.57
C LYS A 93 4.03 2.64 6.19
N VAL A 94 2.74 2.86 5.92
CA VAL A 94 2.25 3.47 4.66
C VAL A 94 2.76 4.91 4.52
N ARG A 95 2.72 5.71 5.60
CA ARG A 95 3.24 7.09 5.59
C ARG A 95 4.75 7.12 5.37
N ALA A 96 5.51 6.22 6.01
CA ALA A 96 6.96 6.11 5.81
C ALA A 96 7.30 5.69 4.37
N MET A 97 6.57 4.72 3.82
CA MET A 97 6.70 4.31 2.42
C MET A 97 6.38 5.45 1.45
N ARG A 98 5.39 6.30 1.77
CA ARG A 98 5.10 7.52 1.03
C ARG A 98 6.22 8.54 1.18
N ASN A 99 6.63 8.89 2.40
CA ASN A 99 7.67 9.89 2.66
C ASN A 99 9.03 9.51 2.04
N ASN A 100 9.38 8.23 1.99
CA ASN A 100 10.61 7.77 1.34
C ASN A 100 10.57 7.96 -0.20
N ARG A 101 9.39 8.13 -0.79
CA ARG A 101 9.22 8.52 -2.21
C ARG A 101 9.21 10.04 -2.43
N TYR A 102 9.25 10.85 -1.37
CA TYR A 102 9.13 12.32 -1.42
C TYR A 102 10.27 13.07 -0.69
N ALA A 103 11.41 12.43 -0.41
CA ALA A 103 12.59 13.14 0.08
C ALA A 103 13.24 14.08 -0.98
N ASN A 104 12.73 14.10 -2.22
CA ASN A 104 13.18 14.99 -3.30
C ASN A 104 12.01 15.72 -3.99
N ALA A 105 11.12 16.39 -3.25
CA ALA A 105 10.22 17.38 -3.85
C ALA A 105 9.81 18.46 -2.82
N PRO A 106 10.11 19.75 -3.05
CA PRO A 106 9.53 20.85 -2.30
C PRO A 106 8.12 21.12 -2.83
N GLY A 107 7.17 21.42 -1.95
CA GLY A 107 5.85 21.90 -2.34
C GLY A 107 4.69 21.11 -1.75
N HIS A 108 4.19 21.64 -0.65
CA HIS A 108 2.97 21.24 0.01
C HIS A 108 1.74 21.66 -0.82
N ILE A 109 0.89 20.71 -1.24
CA ILE A 109 -0.55 20.95 -1.43
C ILE A 109 -1.31 19.76 -0.81
N GLN A 110 -2.22 20.10 0.10
CA GLN A 110 -2.97 19.19 0.96
C GLN A 110 -4.38 18.95 0.39
N PHE A 111 -4.84 17.70 0.51
CA PHE A 111 -6.22 17.19 0.44
C PHE A 111 -7.01 17.32 -0.88
N ILE A 112 -7.31 16.17 -1.49
CA ILE A 112 -8.70 15.70 -1.66
C ILE A 112 -8.73 14.17 -1.44
N GLU A 113 -9.56 13.72 -0.50
CA GLU A 113 -9.99 12.32 -0.37
C GLU A 113 -11.01 12.01 -1.48
N TYR A 114 -10.73 11.02 -2.32
CA TYR A 114 -11.79 10.27 -3.02
C TYR A 114 -11.53 8.77 -2.91
N ARG A 115 -12.57 8.08 -2.45
CA ARG A 115 -12.71 6.65 -2.23
C ARG A 115 -12.52 5.83 -3.51
N GLU A 116 -12.10 4.59 -3.28
CA GLU A 116 -12.39 3.37 -4.08
C GLU A 116 -11.58 3.12 -5.37
N GLY A 117 -10.54 2.28 -5.20
CA GLY A 117 -9.95 1.44 -6.24
C GLY A 117 -8.71 2.05 -6.92
N PRO A 118 -7.63 1.27 -7.14
CA PRO A 118 -6.49 1.75 -7.91
C PRO A 118 -6.88 1.78 -9.39
N ARG A 119 -7.51 2.87 -9.84
CA ARG A 119 -7.53 3.24 -11.27
C ARG A 119 -6.24 3.99 -11.62
N ASN A 120 -5.12 3.56 -11.06
CA ASN A 120 -3.83 4.04 -11.48
C ASN A 120 -3.57 3.33 -12.81
N LEU A 121 -3.71 4.05 -13.92
CA LEU A 121 -3.29 3.54 -15.22
C LEU A 121 -1.80 3.22 -15.14
N PHE A 122 -1.48 1.95 -14.96
CA PHE A 122 -0.13 1.45 -15.11
C PHE A 122 0.05 1.13 -16.59
N LEU A 123 0.89 1.91 -17.28
CA LEU A 123 1.41 1.53 -18.60
C LEU A 123 2.44 0.41 -18.41
N LEU A 124 1.96 -0.76 -17.99
CA LEU A 124 2.69 -2.02 -17.90
C LEU A 124 2.53 -2.73 -19.24
N TRP A 125 3.57 -2.70 -20.07
CA TRP A 125 3.78 -3.83 -20.96
C TRP A 125 4.34 -4.96 -20.09
N THR A 126 3.76 -6.16 -20.16
CA THR A 126 3.79 -7.24 -19.17
C THR A 126 5.17 -7.87 -18.88
N THR A 127 6.27 -7.26 -19.34
CA THR A 127 7.62 -7.86 -19.31
C THR A 127 8.72 -6.96 -18.72
N CYS A 128 8.44 -5.78 -18.17
CA CYS A 128 9.47 -4.90 -17.60
C CYS A 128 9.63 -5.11 -16.09
N TRP A 129 10.62 -5.90 -15.67
CA TRP A 129 10.79 -6.30 -14.26
C TRP A 129 11.48 -5.25 -13.35
N ALA A 130 12.15 -4.21 -13.85
CA ALA A 130 13.11 -3.50 -12.98
C ALA A 130 13.32 -1.99 -13.21
N ASN A 131 12.32 -1.22 -13.66
CA ASN A 131 12.52 0.21 -13.89
C ASN A 131 11.70 1.11 -12.96
N SER A 132 12.32 2.18 -12.48
CA SER A 132 11.68 3.24 -11.71
C SER A 132 10.49 3.82 -12.47
N LEU A 133 9.29 3.67 -11.89
CA LEU A 133 8.05 4.23 -12.42
C LEU A 133 8.09 5.76 -12.36
N ARG A 134 7.66 6.42 -13.44
CA ARG A 134 7.47 7.88 -13.49
C ARG A 134 5.99 8.21 -13.53
N LYS A 135 5.62 9.32 -12.91
CA LYS A 135 4.26 9.86 -12.97
C LYS A 135 4.08 10.72 -14.20
N ALA A 136 2.89 10.68 -14.79
CA ALA A 136 2.48 11.64 -15.80
C ALA A 136 2.24 12.99 -15.13
N ALA A 137 3.00 14.01 -15.52
CA ALA A 137 2.93 15.34 -14.93
C ALA A 137 2.39 16.40 -15.89
N THR A 138 2.14 16.06 -17.16
CA THR A 138 1.74 17.04 -18.18
C THR A 138 0.63 16.51 -19.09
N PHE A 139 -0.32 17.38 -19.45
CA PHE A 139 -1.35 17.09 -20.44
C PHE A 139 -0.76 16.83 -21.84
N GLN A 140 0.39 17.42 -22.16
CA GLN A 140 1.09 17.17 -23.42
C GLN A 140 1.52 15.71 -23.56
N MET A 141 1.93 15.09 -22.46
CA MET A 141 2.25 13.66 -22.43
C MET A 141 1.01 12.82 -22.75
N ASP A 142 -0.15 13.11 -22.13
CA ASP A 142 -1.43 12.44 -22.43
C ASP A 142 -1.77 12.52 -23.92
N ARG A 143 -1.78 13.74 -24.48
CA ARG A 143 -2.10 13.96 -25.89
C ARG A 143 -1.22 13.11 -26.82
N ARG A 144 0.08 13.05 -26.53
CA ARG A 144 1.04 12.25 -27.31
C ARG A 144 0.79 10.77 -27.17
N VAL A 145 0.56 10.26 -25.96
CA VAL A 145 0.28 8.84 -25.72
C VAL A 145 -1.02 8.43 -26.39
N ARG A 146 -2.07 9.25 -26.30
CA ARG A 146 -3.36 9.02 -26.95
C ARG A 146 -3.23 8.99 -28.47
N ALA A 147 -2.52 9.95 -29.05
CA ALA A 147 -2.24 9.96 -30.49
C ALA A 147 -1.47 8.70 -30.95
N CYS A 148 -0.50 8.25 -30.15
CA CYS A 148 0.23 7.02 -30.43
C CYS A 148 -0.65 5.78 -30.33
N ALA A 149 -1.51 5.70 -29.31
CA ALA A 149 -2.45 4.60 -29.09
C ALA A 149 -3.46 4.52 -30.24
N THR A 150 -4.03 5.65 -30.66
CA THR A 150 -4.90 5.73 -31.84
C THR A 150 -4.18 5.29 -33.11
N LEU A 151 -2.93 5.73 -33.31
CA LEU A 151 -2.16 5.33 -34.50
C LEU A 151 -1.83 3.84 -34.53
N LEU A 152 -1.56 3.24 -33.37
CA LEU A 152 -1.27 1.82 -33.22
C LEU A 152 -2.51 0.94 -33.12
N GLY A 153 -3.71 1.52 -33.01
CA GLY A 153 -4.95 0.77 -32.77
C GLY A 153 -4.98 0.07 -31.41
N ASP A 154 -4.28 0.61 -30.41
CA ASP A 154 -4.18 0.03 -29.06
C ASP A 154 -5.45 0.34 -28.25
N THR A 155 -6.48 -0.49 -28.46
CA THR A 155 -7.82 -0.32 -27.86
C THR A 155 -7.81 -0.51 -26.35
N GLU A 156 -6.89 -1.31 -25.81
CA GLU A 156 -6.73 -1.49 -24.37
C GLU A 156 -6.21 -0.20 -23.73
N LEU A 157 -5.15 0.40 -24.29
CA LEU A 157 -4.61 1.66 -23.83
C LEU A 157 -5.63 2.80 -23.95
N LEU A 158 -6.37 2.87 -25.07
CA LEU A 158 -7.44 3.85 -25.26
C LEU A 158 -8.61 3.64 -24.29
N GLY A 159 -9.00 2.38 -24.03
CA GLY A 159 -10.05 2.04 -23.09
C GLY A 159 -9.73 2.51 -21.68
N ARG A 160 -8.48 2.35 -21.23
CA ARG A 160 -8.07 2.86 -19.91
C ARG A 160 -7.96 4.39 -19.86
N LEU A 161 -7.70 5.05 -20.99
CA LEU A 161 -7.64 6.51 -21.13
C LEU A 161 -9.00 7.16 -21.47
N SER A 162 -10.07 6.38 -21.58
CA SER A 162 -11.39 6.85 -22.02
C SER A 162 -12.11 7.69 -20.96
N GLY A 163 -11.82 7.45 -19.68
CA GLY A 163 -12.47 8.16 -18.58
C GLY A 163 -11.88 9.54 -18.29
N TRP A 164 -10.54 9.68 -18.33
CA TRP A 164 -9.83 10.88 -17.88
C TRP A 164 -8.44 10.95 -18.52
N ASP A 165 -7.78 12.10 -18.41
CA ASP A 165 -6.39 12.25 -18.86
C ASP A 165 -5.38 11.58 -17.89
N MET A 166 -4.18 11.32 -18.38
CA MET A 166 -3.11 10.67 -17.60
C MET A 166 -2.74 11.41 -16.30
N VAL A 167 -2.94 12.73 -16.21
CA VAL A 167 -2.60 13.52 -15.01
C VAL A 167 -3.69 13.35 -13.96
N ALA A 168 -4.96 13.45 -14.36
CA ALA A 168 -6.12 13.22 -13.52
C ALA A 168 -6.16 11.80 -12.95
N LEU A 169 -5.67 10.81 -13.70
CA LEU A 169 -5.56 9.41 -13.26
C LEU A 169 -4.33 9.11 -12.38
N ASP A 170 -3.49 10.12 -12.07
CA ASP A 170 -2.17 9.94 -11.44
C ASP A 170 -1.38 8.78 -12.10
N ALA A 171 -1.44 8.72 -13.43
CA ALA A 171 -0.96 7.59 -14.21
C ALA A 171 0.55 7.40 -14.05
N GLN A 172 0.97 6.15 -13.95
CA GLN A 172 2.37 5.77 -13.79
C GLN A 172 2.84 4.94 -14.98
N TYR A 173 4.04 5.23 -15.47
CA TYR A 173 4.60 4.59 -16.64
C TYR A 173 6.07 4.24 -16.45
N HIS A 174 6.52 3.17 -17.11
CA HIS A 174 7.94 2.91 -17.26
C HIS A 174 8.50 3.77 -18.40
N PRO A 175 9.63 4.46 -18.21
CA PRO A 175 10.28 5.19 -19.29
C PRO A 175 10.53 4.31 -20.52
N GLN A 176 10.94 3.06 -20.30
CA GLN A 176 11.20 2.12 -21.39
C GLN A 176 9.93 1.72 -22.17
N CYS A 177 8.80 1.56 -21.48
CA CYS A 177 7.52 1.30 -22.15
C CYS A 177 7.06 2.49 -22.99
N LEU A 178 7.28 3.73 -22.50
CA LEU A 178 6.97 4.93 -23.27
C LEU A 178 7.85 5.04 -24.52
N ILE A 179 9.16 4.81 -24.37
CA ILE A 179 10.10 4.79 -25.50
C ILE A 179 9.67 3.73 -26.51
N GLY A 180 9.30 2.54 -26.04
CA GLY A 180 8.77 1.45 -26.86
C GLY A 180 7.50 1.86 -27.62
N LEU A 181 6.56 2.55 -26.95
CA LEU A 181 5.36 3.09 -27.58
C LEU A 181 5.73 4.03 -28.74
N TYR A 182 6.58 5.04 -28.48
CA TYR A 182 7.02 5.98 -29.51
C TYR A 182 7.79 5.32 -30.65
N ASN A 183 8.62 4.31 -30.35
CA ASN A 183 9.34 3.55 -31.37
C ASN A 183 8.40 2.80 -32.31
N ARG A 184 7.37 2.14 -31.75
CA ARG A 184 6.34 1.47 -32.55
C ARG A 184 5.58 2.47 -33.44
N THR A 185 5.18 3.61 -32.87
CA THR A 185 4.51 4.67 -33.62
C THR A 185 5.38 5.19 -34.77
N ARG A 186 6.68 5.41 -34.53
CA ARG A 186 7.64 5.80 -35.59
C ARG A 186 7.76 4.75 -36.70
N LYS A 187 7.79 3.46 -36.35
CA LYS A 187 7.84 2.37 -37.34
C LYS A 187 6.60 2.39 -38.25
N VAL A 188 5.42 2.55 -37.69
CA VAL A 188 4.16 2.65 -38.47
C VAL A 188 4.14 3.90 -39.35
N GLN A 189 4.62 5.05 -38.84
CA GLN A 189 4.72 6.27 -39.63
C GLN A 189 5.70 6.14 -40.79
N SER A 190 6.87 5.53 -40.56
CA SER A 190 7.86 5.29 -41.61
C SER A 190 7.34 4.33 -42.69
N GLN A 191 6.56 3.32 -42.32
CA GLN A 191 5.96 2.40 -43.27
C GLN A 191 4.87 3.08 -44.12
N ARG A 192 4.08 3.98 -43.51
CA ARG A 192 3.07 4.79 -44.22
C ARG A 192 3.71 5.75 -45.23
N THR A 193 4.86 6.33 -44.93
CA THR A 193 5.57 7.23 -45.87
C THR A 193 6.26 6.48 -47.00
N THR A 194 6.74 5.24 -46.78
CA THR A 194 7.29 4.40 -47.86
C THR A 194 6.24 3.76 -48.78
N GLY A 195 4.99 3.61 -48.32
CA GLY A 195 3.88 3.05 -49.11
C GLY A 195 3.16 4.05 -50.03
N LEU A 196 3.47 5.36 -49.91
CA LEU A 196 2.87 6.44 -50.70
C LEU A 196 3.94 7.09 -51.60
N ARG A 197 4.52 6.31 -52.51
CA ARG A 197 5.02 6.87 -53.78
C ARG A 197 3.87 6.81 -54.79
N PRO A 198 3.22 7.93 -55.17
CA PRO A 198 2.39 7.91 -56.36
C PRO A 198 3.29 7.58 -57.56
N ARG A 199 2.90 6.55 -58.31
CA ARG A 199 3.42 6.30 -59.67
C ARG A 199 2.99 7.50 -60.49
N ALA A 200 3.91 8.42 -60.77
CA ALA A 200 3.68 9.51 -61.70
C ALA A 200 3.46 8.89 -63.09
N SER A 201 2.21 8.64 -63.45
CA SER A 201 1.80 8.46 -64.84
C SER A 201 1.95 9.82 -65.51
N ASN A 202 2.97 9.90 -66.36
CA ASN A 202 3.31 11.02 -67.20
C ASN A 202 2.12 11.33 -68.12
N VAL A 203 1.37 12.40 -67.86
CA VAL A 203 0.46 12.99 -68.86
C VAL A 203 1.22 14.18 -69.44
N GLY A 204 2.04 13.89 -70.44
CA GLY A 204 2.66 14.90 -71.30
C GLY A 204 1.67 15.35 -72.35
N SER A 205 1.01 16.47 -72.08
CA SER A 205 0.28 17.28 -73.06
C SER A 205 1.26 17.84 -74.09
N CYS A 206 1.14 17.42 -75.36
CA CYS A 206 1.70 18.15 -76.49
C CYS A 206 0.61 19.02 -77.10
N LEU A 207 0.75 20.33 -76.94
CA LEU A 207 0.06 21.37 -77.71
C LEU A 207 1.15 22.22 -78.37
N ARG A 208 1.33 22.04 -79.68
CA ARG A 208 1.60 23.09 -80.68
C ARG A 208 1.47 22.50 -82.07
#